data_AF-A0A2C9U9M8-F1
#
_entry.id   AF-A0A2C9U9M8-F1
#
_cell.length_a   1.000
_cell.length_b   1.000
_cell.length_c   1.000
_cell.angle_alpha   90.00
_cell.angle_beta   90.00
_cell.angle_gamma   90.00
#
_symmetry.space_group_name_H-M   'P 1'
#
loop_
_entity.id
_entity.type
_entity.pdbx_description
1 polymer ?
#
loop_
_entity_poly.entity_id
_entity_poly.type
_entity_poly.pdbx_seq_one_letter_code
_entity_poly.pdbx_strand_id
1 'polypeptide(L)'
;MARLDRGVCTMAWRWRFAKARIVHPPKFHSDHCAIILSLREQPLPNGNFFCCQAAWFAHLDFVDSVRTMWNHSNELWSNIESLQQGLMKWNREEFRNIFAKIRQLLRRIEGVQPGLSLTSKDGGDFKTGRVLLVPTIKERIDCLW
;
A
#
# COMPACT_ATOMS: atom_id res chain seq x y z
N MET A 1 -20.41 8.43 16.39
CA MET A 1 -20.41 8.60 14.92
C MET A 1 -21.41 7.61 14.31
N ALA A 2 -22.39 8.10 13.55
CA ALA A 2 -23.42 7.27 12.92
C ALA A 2 -22.93 6.73 11.56
N ARG A 3 -23.29 5.49 11.22
CA ARG A 3 -22.98 4.87 9.92
C ARG A 3 -24.14 5.15 8.95
N LEU A 4 -23.89 6.04 8.00
CA LEU A 4 -24.91 6.51 7.03
C LEU A 4 -24.95 5.66 5.76
N ASP A 5 -23.85 5.01 5.40
CA ASP A 5 -23.74 4.27 4.16
C ASP A 5 -24.49 2.91 4.26
N ARG A 6 -25.45 2.68 3.35
CA ARG A 6 -26.30 1.48 3.29
C ARG A 6 -26.53 1.07 1.83
N GLY A 7 -26.60 -0.23 1.58
CA GLY A 7 -27.07 -0.78 0.31
C GLY A 7 -28.52 -1.25 0.44
N VAL A 8 -29.36 -0.92 -0.55
CA VAL A 8 -30.77 -1.31 -0.61
C VAL A 8 -30.97 -2.13 -1.89
N CYS A 9 -31.77 -3.19 -1.82
CA CYS A 9 -32.10 -4.01 -2.99
C CYS A 9 -33.54 -4.48 -2.95
N THR A 10 -34.08 -4.82 -4.13
CA THR A 10 -35.42 -5.41 -4.25
C THR A 10 -35.38 -6.90 -3.94
N MET A 11 -36.54 -7.49 -3.61
CA MET A 11 -36.65 -8.93 -3.37
C MET A 11 -36.22 -9.76 -4.59
N ALA A 12 -36.63 -9.33 -5.79
CA ALA A 12 -36.23 -9.97 -7.04
C ALA A 12 -34.70 -9.95 -7.24
N TRP A 13 -34.06 -8.83 -6.91
CA TRP A 13 -32.60 -8.71 -6.95
C TRP A 13 -31.94 -9.64 -5.93
N ARG A 14 -32.47 -9.69 -4.70
CA ARG A 14 -31.97 -10.56 -3.63
C ARG A 14 -32.05 -12.05 -4.00
N TRP A 15 -33.12 -12.47 -4.66
CA TRP A 15 -33.26 -13.83 -5.17
C TRP A 15 -32.21 -14.17 -6.24
N ARG A 16 -31.96 -13.25 -7.18
CA ARG A 16 -30.97 -13.45 -8.25
C ARG A 16 -29.53 -13.47 -7.72
N PHE A 17 -29.27 -12.74 -6.63
CA PHE A 17 -27.97 -12.64 -5.98
C PHE A 17 -28.03 -13.07 -4.52
N ALA A 18 -28.46 -14.31 -4.27
CA ALA A 18 -28.62 -14.88 -2.93
C ALA A 18 -27.32 -14.91 -2.10
N LYS A 19 -26.16 -14.84 -2.76
CA LYS A 19 -24.82 -14.78 -2.14
C LYS A 19 -24.24 -13.37 -2.05
N ALA A 20 -24.96 -12.35 -2.52
CA ALA A 20 -24.47 -10.99 -2.45
C ALA A 20 -24.34 -10.52 -1.00
N ARG A 21 -23.24 -9.83 -0.70
CA ARG A 21 -22.97 -9.23 0.61
C ARG A 21 -22.31 -7.87 0.46
N ILE A 22 -22.55 -7.02 1.44
CA ILE A 22 -21.83 -5.77 1.60
C ILE A 22 -20.59 -6.02 2.46
N VAL A 23 -19.43 -5.60 1.97
CA VAL A 23 -18.14 -5.65 2.66
C VAL A 23 -17.70 -4.23 2.96
N HIS A 24 -17.28 -4.00 4.20
CA HIS A 24 -16.68 -2.75 4.65
C HIS A 24 -15.17 -3.00 4.82
N PRO A 25 -14.33 -2.51 3.90
CA PRO A 25 -12.89 -2.60 4.07
C PRO A 25 -12.43 -1.75 5.26
N PRO A 26 -11.22 -2.02 5.81
CA PRO A 26 -10.61 -1.17 6.81
C PRO A 26 -10.60 0.30 6.37
N LYS A 27 -10.90 1.21 7.29
CA LYS A 27 -10.86 2.65 7.02
C LYS A 27 -9.41 3.08 6.80
N PHE A 28 -9.12 3.65 5.63
CA PHE A 28 -7.83 4.27 5.33
C PHE A 28 -8.05 5.76 5.06
N HIS A 29 -7.49 6.61 5.93
CA HIS A 29 -7.36 8.08 5.85
C HIS A 29 -8.59 8.95 5.48
N SER A 30 -9.73 8.36 5.12
CA SER A 30 -11.00 9.02 4.87
C SER A 30 -11.92 8.87 6.08
N ASP A 31 -12.66 9.93 6.38
CA ASP A 31 -13.79 9.90 7.30
C ASP A 31 -14.96 9.06 6.75
N HIS A 32 -14.98 8.82 5.44
CA HIS A 32 -15.86 7.88 4.76
C HIS A 32 -15.27 6.47 4.67
N CYS A 33 -16.11 5.44 4.87
CA CYS A 33 -15.74 4.03 4.68
C CYS A 33 -16.38 3.54 3.40
N ALA A 34 -15.57 3.02 2.47
CA ALA A 34 -16.09 2.44 1.24
C ALA A 34 -17.12 1.32 1.52
N ILE A 35 -18.14 1.21 0.67
CA ILE A 35 -19.07 0.09 0.65
C ILE A 35 -18.80 -0.73 -0.59
N ILE A 36 -18.42 -2.00 -0.43
CA ILE A 36 -18.17 -2.91 -1.54
C ILE A 36 -19.30 -3.92 -1.60
N LEU A 37 -20.04 -3.92 -2.72
CA LEU A 37 -21.01 -4.98 -3.01
C LEU A 37 -20.29 -6.14 -3.68
N SER A 38 -20.13 -7.26 -2.96
CA SER A 38 -19.66 -8.51 -3.55
C SER A 38 -20.86 -9.37 -3.97
N LEU A 39 -20.89 -9.79 -5.23
CA LEU A 39 -21.93 -10.69 -5.77
C LEU A 39 -21.53 -12.17 -5.73
N ARG A 40 -20.29 -12.50 -5.37
CA ARG A 40 -19.74 -13.87 -5.38
C ARG A 40 -19.08 -14.22 -4.05
N GLU A 41 -19.10 -15.51 -3.71
CA GLU A 41 -18.33 -16.12 -2.60
C GLU A 41 -16.84 -16.31 -2.94
N GLN A 42 -16.34 -15.76 -4.04
CA GLN A 42 -14.92 -15.91 -4.30
C GLN A 42 -14.14 -15.14 -3.23
N PRO A 43 -13.15 -15.77 -2.58
CA PRO A 43 -12.07 -15.02 -1.95
C PRO A 43 -11.61 -13.97 -2.96
N LEU A 44 -11.31 -12.75 -2.51
CA LEU A 44 -10.51 -11.85 -3.34
C LEU A 44 -9.39 -12.70 -3.92
N PRO A 45 -9.23 -12.77 -5.25
CA PRO A 45 -8.24 -13.65 -5.84
C PRO A 45 -6.93 -13.42 -5.10
N ASN A 46 -6.28 -14.51 -4.66
CA ASN A 46 -4.94 -14.48 -4.07
C ASN A 46 -3.89 -14.12 -5.16
N GLY A 47 -4.23 -13.22 -6.06
CA GLY A 47 -3.39 -12.67 -7.09
C GLY A 47 -2.99 -11.28 -6.67
N ASN A 48 -1.70 -10.98 -6.80
CA ASN A 48 -1.21 -9.61 -6.82
C ASN A 48 -1.91 -8.88 -7.97
N PHE A 49 -3.04 -8.23 -7.68
CA PHE A 49 -3.63 -7.28 -8.59
C PHE A 49 -2.64 -6.13 -8.78
N PHE A 50 -2.57 -5.63 -10.00
CA PHE A 50 -1.85 -4.40 -10.25
C PHE A 50 -2.55 -3.27 -9.49
N CYS A 51 -1.87 -2.75 -8.46
CA CYS A 51 -2.32 -1.59 -7.70
C CYS A 51 -1.34 -0.45 -7.94
N CYS A 52 -1.86 0.75 -8.16
CA CYS A 52 -1.03 1.95 -8.15
C CYS A 52 -0.54 2.21 -6.73
N GLN A 53 0.77 2.37 -6.57
CA GLN A 53 1.39 2.57 -5.26
C GLN A 53 1.80 4.02 -5.09
N ALA A 54 1.54 4.60 -3.92
CA ALA A 54 1.86 5.99 -3.64
C ALA A 54 3.36 6.27 -3.78
N ALA A 55 4.20 5.28 -3.47
CA ALA A 55 5.65 5.37 -3.62
C ALA A 55 6.12 5.68 -5.06
N TRP A 56 5.33 5.33 -6.09
CA TRP A 56 5.69 5.60 -7.47
C TRP A 56 5.78 7.09 -7.76
N PHE A 57 4.87 7.90 -7.20
CA PHE A 57 4.86 9.36 -7.39
C PHE A 57 6.05 10.07 -6.75
N ALA A 58 6.73 9.42 -5.79
CA ALA A 58 7.95 9.95 -5.18
C ALA A 58 9.20 9.66 -6.03
N HIS A 59 9.11 8.78 -7.03
CA HIS A 59 10.22 8.46 -7.91
C HIS A 59 10.35 9.52 -9.00
N LEU A 60 11.55 10.10 -9.14
CA LEU A 60 11.81 11.21 -10.07
C LEU A 60 11.42 10.88 -11.51
N ASP A 61 11.76 9.66 -11.96
CA ASP A 61 11.53 9.23 -13.34
C ASP A 61 10.15 8.63 -13.61
N PHE A 62 9.24 8.60 -12.62
CA PHE A 62 7.96 7.91 -12.78
C PHE A 62 7.08 8.54 -13.88
N VAL A 63 7.00 9.87 -13.91
CA VAL A 63 6.18 10.60 -14.90
C VAL A 63 6.67 10.34 -16.32
N ASP A 64 7.99 10.37 -16.53
CA ASP A 64 8.56 10.13 -17.85
C ASP A 64 8.46 8.65 -18.26
N SER A 65 8.55 7.73 -17.30
CA SER A 65 8.28 6.31 -17.53
C SER A 65 6.84 6.08 -18.00
N VAL A 66 5.84 6.73 -17.38
CA VAL A 66 4.45 6.65 -17.82
C VAL A 66 4.27 7.24 -19.22
N ARG A 67 4.89 8.38 -19.52
CA ARG A 67 4.82 9.03 -20.85
C ARG A 67 5.39 8.15 -21.95
N THR A 68 6.49 7.46 -21.69
CA THR A 68 7.12 6.56 -22.68
C THR A 68 6.30 5.29 -22.92
N MET A 69 5.56 4.82 -21.92
CA MET A 69 4.68 3.65 -22.04
C MET A 69 3.33 3.99 -22.69
N TRP A 70 2.94 5.26 -22.72
CA TRP A 70 1.64 5.70 -23.26
C TRP A 70 1.75 6.10 -24.73
N ASN A 71 1.02 5.40 -25.61
CA ASN A 71 1.00 5.71 -27.04
C ASN A 71 -0.32 6.39 -27.44
N HIS A 72 -0.27 7.66 -27.81
CA HIS A 72 -1.46 8.42 -28.21
C HIS A 72 -2.20 7.87 -29.43
N SER A 73 -1.56 7.03 -30.24
CA SER A 73 -2.16 6.38 -31.41
C SER A 73 -2.92 5.09 -31.09
N ASN A 74 -2.77 4.56 -29.87
CA ASN A 74 -3.45 3.33 -29.45
C ASN A 74 -4.84 3.61 -28.86
N GLU A 75 -5.72 2.61 -28.95
CA GLU A 75 -6.98 2.60 -28.21
C GLU A 75 -6.74 2.62 -26.70
N LEU A 76 -7.69 3.19 -25.96
CA LEU A 76 -7.60 3.37 -24.51
C LEU A 76 -7.30 2.06 -23.78
N TRP A 77 -8.00 0.98 -24.12
CA TRP A 77 -7.82 -0.32 -23.44
C TRP A 77 -6.43 -0.92 -23.71
N SER A 78 -5.95 -0.83 -24.94
CA SER A 78 -4.60 -1.28 -25.31
C SER A 78 -3.52 -0.47 -24.58
N ASN A 79 -3.72 0.84 -24.42
CA ASN A 79 -2.83 1.68 -23.64
C ASN A 79 -2.82 1.32 -22.15
N ILE A 80 -4.00 1.07 -21.56
CA ILE A 80 -4.10 0.66 -20.15
C ILE A 80 -3.37 -0.66 -19.94
N GLU A 81 -3.55 -1.64 -20.82
CA GLU A 81 -2.87 -2.94 -20.72
C GLU A 81 -1.36 -2.81 -20.88
N SER A 82 -0.90 -2.04 -21.87
CA SER A 82 0.53 -1.78 -22.09
C SER A 82 1.16 -1.05 -20.90
N LEU A 83 0.48 -0.03 -20.38
CA LEU A 83 0.91 0.73 -19.21
C LEU A 83 0.98 -0.16 -17.97
N GLN A 84 -0.02 -1.03 -17.75
CA GLN A 84 -0.02 -1.99 -16.65
C GLN A 84 1.21 -2.90 -16.72
N GLN A 85 1.48 -3.52 -17.88
CA GLN A 85 2.64 -4.40 -18.05
C GLN A 85 3.96 -3.66 -17.86
N GLY A 86 4.08 -2.46 -18.43
CA GLY A 86 5.26 -1.61 -18.31
C GLY A 86 5.52 -1.21 -16.85
N LEU A 87 4.49 -0.78 -16.13
CA LEU A 87 4.60 -0.39 -14.73
C LEU A 87 4.88 -1.58 -13.81
N MET A 88 4.35 -2.77 -14.09
CA MET A 88 4.72 -3.99 -13.35
C MET A 88 6.20 -4.32 -13.50
N LYS A 89 6.74 -4.18 -14.72
CA LYS A 89 8.17 -4.39 -14.98
C LYS A 89 9.03 -3.32 -14.31
N TRP A 90 8.69 -2.04 -14.51
CA TRP A 90 9.39 -0.91 -13.92
C TRP A 90 9.40 -0.97 -12.38
N ASN A 91 8.26 -1.28 -11.76
CA ASN A 91 8.17 -1.44 -10.30
C ASN A 91 9.11 -2.54 -9.79
N ARG A 92 9.22 -3.66 -10.52
CA ARG A 92 10.15 -4.74 -10.19
C ARG A 92 11.60 -4.31 -10.37
N GLU A 93 11.92 -3.50 -11.37
CA GLU A 93 13.29 -3.07 -11.68
C GLU A 93 13.79 -2.01 -10.69
N GLU A 94 12.96 -1.01 -10.38
CA GLU A 94 13.30 0.09 -9.48
C GLU A 94 13.21 -0.31 -8.00
N PHE A 95 12.10 -0.92 -7.59
CA PHE A 95 11.85 -1.21 -6.18
C PHE A 95 12.26 -2.62 -5.75
N ARG A 96 12.41 -3.57 -6.70
CA ARG A 96 12.82 -4.97 -6.47
C ARG A 96 12.22 -5.56 -5.17
N ASN A 97 13.04 -6.24 -4.36
CA ASN A 97 12.70 -6.66 -3.00
C ASN A 97 12.99 -5.50 -2.05
N ILE A 98 12.11 -4.50 -2.07
CA ILE A 98 12.24 -3.32 -1.22
C ILE A 98 12.37 -3.70 0.25
N PHE A 99 11.69 -4.77 0.68
CA PHE A 99 11.81 -5.31 2.02
C PHE A 99 13.22 -5.82 2.35
N ALA A 100 13.93 -6.42 1.39
CA ALA A 100 15.33 -6.80 1.58
C ALA A 100 16.23 -5.57 1.72
N LYS A 101 15.99 -4.52 0.93
CA LYS A 101 16.73 -3.25 1.01
C LYS A 101 16.48 -2.53 2.34
N ILE A 102 15.22 -2.48 2.78
CA ILE A 102 14.83 -1.95 4.11
C ILE A 102 15.51 -2.77 5.22
N ARG A 103 15.44 -4.11 5.19
CA ARG A 103 16.13 -4.97 6.17
C ARG A 103 17.65 -4.79 6.17
N GLN A 104 18.26 -4.54 5.02
CA GLN A 104 19.70 -4.29 4.92
C GLN A 104 20.07 -2.93 5.52
N LEU A 105 19.30 -1.88 5.19
CA LEU A 105 19.51 -0.54 5.72
C LEU A 105 19.30 -0.49 7.23
N LEU A 106 18.25 -1.14 7.75
CA LEU A 106 18.02 -1.27 9.19
C LEU A 106 19.20 -1.95 9.89
N ARG A 107 19.67 -3.10 9.39
CA ARG A 107 20.85 -3.78 9.93
C ARG A 107 22.11 -2.90 9.92
N ARG A 108 22.28 -2.08 8.89
CA ARG A 108 23.43 -1.16 8.79
C ARG A 108 23.33 -0.01 9.78
N ILE A 109 22.13 0.53 10.02
CA ILE A 109 21.89 1.55 11.06
C ILE A 109 22.14 0.94 12.45
N GLU A 110 21.59 -0.24 12.72
CA GLU A 110 21.80 -0.97 13.98
C GLU A 110 23.27 -1.29 14.23
N GLY A 111 24.03 -1.64 13.19
CA GLY A 111 25.47 -1.91 13.28
C GLY A 111 26.36 -0.68 13.47
N VAL A 112 25.87 0.53 13.17
CA VAL A 112 26.58 1.81 13.40
C VAL A 112 26.23 2.42 14.76
N GLN A 113 25.10 2.04 15.35
CA GLN A 113 24.70 2.47 16.70
C GLN A 113 25.54 1.96 17.90
N PRO A 114 26.51 1.01 17.81
CA PRO A 114 27.40 0.68 18.93
C PRO A 114 28.45 1.75 19.28
N GLY A 115 28.34 2.98 18.77
CA GLY A 115 29.27 4.08 19.06
C GLY A 115 28.65 5.33 19.71
N LEU A 116 27.32 5.40 19.87
CA LEU A 116 26.65 6.58 20.45
C LEU A 116 26.24 6.40 21.93
N SER A 117 26.62 5.28 22.56
CA SER A 117 26.32 4.98 23.97
C SER A 117 27.54 4.93 24.88
N LEU A 118 28.59 5.71 24.56
CA LEU A 118 29.67 6.06 25.48
C LEU A 118 29.79 7.58 25.43
N THR A 119 29.06 8.35 26.25
CA THR A 119 29.57 8.82 27.53
C THR A 119 28.45 9.54 28.28
N SER A 120 27.98 8.96 29.38
CA SER A 120 27.65 9.71 30.60
C SER A 120 27.51 8.69 31.71
N LYS A 121 28.62 8.43 32.42
CA LYS A 121 28.52 8.03 33.82
C LYS A 121 27.94 9.25 34.51
N ASP A 122 26.70 9.17 34.95
CA ASP A 122 26.27 9.62 36.28
C ASP A 122 24.80 9.28 36.48
N GLY A 123 24.49 8.82 37.68
CA GLY A 123 23.23 8.18 38.05
C GLY A 123 22.01 9.08 37.88
N GLY A 124 20.96 8.51 37.30
CA GLY A 124 19.65 9.14 37.17
C GLY A 124 18.73 8.22 36.40
N ASP A 125 17.74 7.67 37.09
CA ASP A 125 16.68 6.82 36.54
C ASP A 125 15.88 7.61 35.50
N PHE A 126 16.19 7.42 34.21
CA PHE A 126 15.39 7.93 33.10
C PHE A 126 15.29 6.88 32.01
N LYS A 127 14.35 5.95 32.18
CA LYS A 127 13.88 5.06 31.11
C LYS A 127 13.03 5.87 30.13
N THR A 128 13.65 6.63 29.23
CA THR A 128 12.94 7.24 28.09
C THR A 128 13.91 7.39 26.93
N GLY A 129 13.65 6.69 25.83
CA GLY A 129 14.33 6.96 24.56
C GLY A 129 14.77 5.75 23.72
N ARG A 130 14.54 4.51 24.18
CA ARG A 130 14.67 3.33 23.30
C ARG A 130 13.30 2.90 22.79
N VAL A 131 13.21 2.72 21.48
CA VAL A 131 12.18 1.96 20.76
C VAL A 131 10.88 2.69 20.40
N LEU A 132 10.95 3.74 19.55
CA LEU A 132 9.78 4.14 18.74
C LEU A 132 10.09 4.47 17.27
N LEU A 133 11.35 4.43 16.81
CA LEU A 133 11.65 4.75 15.40
C LEU A 133 11.30 3.61 14.43
N VAL A 134 11.48 2.36 14.83
CA VAL A 134 11.27 1.19 13.95
C VAL A 134 9.77 0.89 13.69
N PRO A 135 8.87 0.93 14.70
CA PRO A 135 7.44 0.73 14.45
C PRO A 135 6.82 1.82 13.58
N THR A 136 7.18 3.09 13.83
CA THR A 136 6.60 4.26 13.14
C THR A 136 7.02 4.33 11.65
N ILE A 137 8.24 3.90 11.32
CA ILE A 137 8.69 3.78 9.92
C ILE A 137 7.95 2.62 9.24
N LYS A 138 7.71 1.51 9.94
CA LYS A 138 6.97 0.36 9.40
C LYS A 138 5.52 0.73 9.07
N GLU A 139 4.82 1.41 9.96
CA GLU A 139 3.44 1.88 9.74
C GLU A 139 3.34 2.89 8.58
N ARG A 140 4.32 3.78 8.42
CA ARG A 140 4.38 4.71 7.28
C ARG A 140 4.66 4.02 5.95
N ILE A 141 5.46 2.95 5.96
CA ILE A 141 5.78 2.17 4.76
C ILE A 141 4.57 1.34 4.33
N ASP A 142 3.82 0.76 5.26
CA ASP A 142 2.59 0.01 4.96
C ASP A 142 1.49 0.91 4.35
N CYS A 143 1.53 2.24 4.58
CA CYS A 143 0.62 3.20 3.96
C CYS A 143 1.06 3.65 2.54
N LEU A 144 2.28 3.31 2.12
CA LEU A 144 2.86 3.72 0.83
C LEU A 144 2.93 2.60 -0.22
N TRP A 145 2.58 1.35 0.17
CA TRP A 145 2.76 0.13 -0.63
C TRP A 145 1.51 -0.74 -0.71
#